data_AF-B3ERZ5-F1
#
_entry.id   AF-B3ERZ5-F1
#
_cell.length_a   1.000
_cell.length_b   1.000
_cell.length_c   1.000
_cell.angle_alpha   90.00
_cell.angle_beta   90.00
_cell.angle_gamma   90.00
#
_symmetry.space_group_name_H-M   'P 1'
#
loop_
_entity.id
_entity.type
_entity.pdbx_description
1 polymer ?
#
loop_
_entity_poly.entity_id
_entity_poly.type
_entity_poly.pdbx_seq_one_letter_code
_entity_poly.pdbx_strand_id
1 'polypeptide(L)'
;MAKNAYKARKKKSGLFAYLERSLPFERLFMDGLPSRYIPVIAYSFLLGLIYVGNTHYYERTARKVDKLEQDIGALRMEFTSLKSSYMLDSKQSVVAQRVAPLGIHESNQPPFKIKLNQ
;
A
#
# COMPACT_ATOMS: atom_id res chain seq x y z
N MET A 1 -31.08 35.70 -41.92
CA MET A 1 -29.63 36.05 -41.88
C MET A 1 -29.04 35.47 -40.59
N ALA A 2 -28.41 34.29 -40.65
CA ALA A 2 -27.74 33.69 -39.50
C ALA A 2 -26.30 34.20 -39.44
N LYS A 3 -25.96 34.97 -38.40
CA LYS A 3 -24.59 35.45 -38.15
C LYS A 3 -23.80 34.32 -37.49
N ASN A 4 -22.84 33.74 -38.21
CA ASN A 4 -21.89 32.77 -37.68
C ASN A 4 -20.90 33.47 -36.74
N ALA A 5 -21.13 33.36 -35.44
CA ALA A 5 -20.14 33.71 -34.42
C ALA A 5 -19.13 32.57 -34.30
N TYR A 6 -18.04 32.65 -35.06
CA TYR A 6 -16.87 31.80 -34.83
C TYR A 6 -16.37 32.09 -33.40
N LYS A 7 -16.54 31.13 -32.49
CA LYS A 7 -15.95 31.22 -31.15
C LYS A 7 -14.43 31.24 -31.30
N ALA A 8 -13.82 32.40 -31.09
CA ALA A 8 -12.37 32.53 -30.93
C ALA A 8 -11.93 31.60 -29.78
N ARG A 9 -11.13 30.59 -30.10
CA ARG A 9 -10.63 29.58 -29.16
C ARG A 9 -9.72 30.28 -28.15
N LYS A 10 -10.21 30.52 -26.92
CA LYS A 10 -9.39 31.07 -25.82
C LYS A 10 -8.15 30.18 -25.61
N LYS A 11 -6.96 30.76 -25.81
CA LYS A 11 -5.66 30.11 -25.56
C LYS A 11 -5.58 29.78 -24.07
N LYS A 12 -5.62 28.50 -23.71
CA LYS A 12 -5.65 28.04 -22.33
C LYS A 12 -4.31 28.36 -21.65
N SER A 13 -4.35 29.15 -20.58
CA SER A 13 -3.22 29.52 -19.72
C SER A 13 -2.80 28.35 -18.81
N GLY A 14 -2.44 27.21 -19.39
CA GLY A 14 -1.88 26.07 -18.65
C GLY A 14 -0.40 26.27 -18.35
N LEU A 15 0.15 25.39 -17.50
CA LEU A 15 1.59 25.35 -17.17
C LEU A 15 2.51 25.42 -18.41
N PHE A 16 2.04 24.89 -19.54
CA PHE A 16 2.71 24.96 -20.83
C PHE A 16 2.85 26.39 -21.37
N ALA A 17 1.82 27.24 -21.23
CA ALA A 17 1.88 28.63 -21.67
C ALA A 17 2.82 29.49 -20.82
N TYR A 18 3.02 29.11 -19.55
CA TYR A 18 4.04 29.74 -18.69
C TYR A 18 5.45 29.27 -19.07
N LEU A 19 5.61 27.98 -19.36
CA LEU A 19 6.87 27.38 -19.81
C LEU A 19 7.35 27.97 -21.14
N GLU A 20 6.45 28.15 -22.12
CA GLU A 20 6.73 28.79 -23.41
C GLU A 20 7.15 30.26 -23.25
N ARG A 21 6.67 30.94 -22.20
CA ARG A 21 6.98 32.35 -21.96
C ARG A 21 8.34 32.54 -21.31
N SER A 22 8.78 31.60 -20.45
CA SER A 22 10.09 31.67 -19.79
C SER A 22 11.22 31.09 -20.64
N LEU A 23 10.92 30.11 -21.50
CA LEU A 23 11.87 29.46 -22.39
C LEU A 23 11.36 29.60 -23.83
N PRO A 24 11.94 30.49 -24.66
CA PRO A 24 11.56 30.64 -26.06
C PRO A 24 12.10 29.45 -26.86
N PHE A 25 11.45 28.30 -26.72
CA PHE A 25 11.80 27.05 -27.40
C PHE A 25 11.95 27.26 -28.92
N GLU A 26 11.06 28.04 -29.55
CA GLU A 26 11.11 28.36 -30.98
C GLU A 26 12.46 28.97 -31.40
N ARG A 27 13.01 29.92 -30.65
CA ARG A 27 14.30 30.55 -30.99
C ARG A 27 15.48 29.62 -30.74
N LEU A 28 15.43 28.82 -29.68
CA LEU A 28 16.47 27.84 -29.34
C LEU A 28 16.57 26.71 -30.38
N PHE A 29 15.46 26.32 -31.00
CA PHE A 29 15.45 25.32 -32.08
C PHE A 29 15.77 25.91 -33.46
N MET A 30 15.44 27.18 -33.73
CA MET A 30 15.73 27.83 -35.02
C MET A 30 17.17 28.34 -35.15
N ASP A 31 17.75 28.95 -34.11
CA ASP A 31 19.13 29.46 -34.13
C ASP A 31 20.17 28.38 -33.76
N GLY A 32 19.71 27.19 -33.38
CA GLY A 32 20.54 26.09 -32.91
C GLY A 32 21.03 26.29 -31.47
N LEU A 33 21.05 25.21 -30.69
CA LEU A 33 21.59 25.24 -29.34
C LEU A 33 23.11 25.43 -29.39
N PRO A 34 23.69 26.39 -28.65
CA PRO A 34 25.14 26.49 -28.54
C PRO A 34 25.70 25.16 -28.00
N SER A 35 26.71 24.61 -28.68
CA SER A 35 27.29 23.27 -28.42
C SER A 35 27.61 23.01 -26.92
N ARG A 36 27.98 24.05 -26.18
CA ARG A 36 28.30 23.99 -24.75
C ARG A 36 27.12 23.57 -23.85
N TYR A 37 25.88 23.84 -24.24
CA TYR A 37 24.69 23.56 -23.42
C TYR A 37 24.05 22.20 -23.74
N ILE A 38 24.33 21.62 -24.90
CA ILE A 38 23.86 20.28 -25.30
C ILE A 38 24.13 19.22 -24.22
N PRO A 39 25.35 19.06 -23.68
CA PRO A 39 25.62 18.02 -22.67
C PRO A 39 24.86 18.28 -21.36
N VAL A 40 24.66 19.54 -20.96
CA VAL A 40 23.96 19.90 -19.72
C VAL A 40 22.46 19.62 -19.82
N ILE A 41 21.86 19.93 -20.97
CA ILE A 41 20.44 19.64 -21.23
C ILE A 41 20.22 18.14 -21.34
N ALA A 42 21.10 17.41 -22.02
CA ALA A 42 21.03 15.95 -22.12
C ALA A 42 21.15 15.28 -20.75
N TYR A 43 22.05 15.76 -19.89
CA TYR A 43 22.19 15.28 -18.52
C TYR A 43 20.92 15.52 -17.69
N SER A 44 20.36 16.73 -17.78
CA SER A 44 19.12 17.07 -17.06
C SER A 44 17.92 16.27 -17.56
N PHE A 45 17.85 16.02 -18.86
CA PHE A 45 16.83 15.16 -19.46
C PHE A 45 16.95 13.71 -18.98
N LEU A 46 18.17 13.18 -18.91
CA LEU A 46 18.45 11.86 -18.37
C LEU A 46 18.04 11.73 -16.90
N LEU A 47 18.33 12.74 -16.06
CA LEU A 47 17.83 12.78 -14.68
C LEU A 47 16.30 12.83 -14.63
N GLY A 48 15.66 13.59 -15.52
CA GLY A 48 14.20 13.62 -15.65
C GLY A 48 13.60 12.25 -15.99
N LEU A 49 14.22 11.50 -16.92
CA LEU A 49 13.80 10.15 -17.26
C LEU A 49 13.95 9.18 -16.08
N ILE A 50 15.08 9.24 -15.37
CA ILE A 50 15.31 8.43 -14.16
C ILE A 50 14.26 8.76 -13.10
N TYR A 51 13.92 10.03 -12.92
CA TYR A 51 12.91 10.46 -11.96
C TYR A 51 11.54 9.88 -12.29
N VAL A 52 11.06 10.05 -13.52
CA VAL A 52 9.76 9.51 -13.97
C VAL A 52 9.72 7.98 -13.84
N GLY A 53 10.82 7.30 -14.21
CA GLY A 53 10.95 5.86 -14.06
C GLY A 53 10.84 5.40 -12.61
N ASN A 54 11.54 6.08 -11.69
CA ASN A 54 11.49 5.78 -10.26
C ASN A 54 10.10 6.03 -9.66
N THR A 55 9.43 7.12 -10.04
CA THR A 55 8.07 7.42 -9.57
C THR A 55 7.10 6.31 -9.98
N HIS A 56 7.17 5.81 -11.21
CA HIS A 56 6.30 4.72 -11.66
C HIS A 56 6.57 3.40 -10.91
N TYR A 57 7.84 3.12 -10.59
CA TYR A 57 8.20 1.98 -9.76
C TYR A 57 7.67 2.11 -8.32
N TYR A 58 7.76 3.30 -7.74
CA TYR A 58 7.24 3.59 -6.41
C TYR A 58 5.74 3.36 -6.34
N GLU A 59 4.96 3.87 -7.31
CA GLU A 59 3.50 3.72 -7.31
C GLU A 59 3.06 2.25 -7.41
N ARG A 60 3.78 1.43 -8.17
CA ARG A 60 3.53 -0.02 -8.24
C ARG A 60 3.85 -0.71 -6.91
N THR A 61 4.91 -0.27 -6.24
CA THR A 61 5.35 -0.85 -4.97
C THR A 61 4.41 -0.46 -3.84
N ALA A 62 4.02 0.81 -3.74
CA ALA A 62 3.05 1.30 -2.76
C ALA A 62 1.74 0.50 -2.84
N ARG A 63 1.19 0.32 -4.04
CA ARG A 63 -0.02 -0.51 -4.24
C ARG A 63 0.14 -1.97 -3.84
N LYS A 64 1.35 -2.54 -3.90
CA LYS A 64 1.62 -3.91 -3.42
C LYS A 64 1.67 -3.96 -1.90
N VAL A 65 2.28 -2.95 -1.28
CA VAL A 65 2.35 -2.82 0.18
C VAL A 65 0.94 -2.73 0.76
N ASP A 66 0.09 -1.86 0.20
CA ASP A 66 -1.29 -1.70 0.68
C ASP A 66 -2.09 -3.02 0.63
N LYS A 67 -1.95 -3.79 -0.45
CA LYS A 67 -2.59 -5.11 -0.57
C LYS A 67 -2.05 -6.10 0.46
N LEU A 68 -0.73 -6.12 0.65
CA LEU A 68 -0.10 -7.03 1.61
C LEU A 68 -0.51 -6.70 3.05
N GLU A 69 -0.66 -5.42 3.40
CA GLU A 69 -1.19 -5.00 4.70
C GLU A 69 -2.63 -5.47 4.92
N GLN A 70 -3.47 -5.39 3.88
CA GLN A 70 -4.84 -5.93 3.93
C GLN A 70 -4.84 -7.45 4.16
N ASP A 71 -4.00 -8.19 3.44
CA ASP A 71 -3.89 -9.65 3.57
C ASP A 71 -3.40 -10.06 4.97
N ILE A 72 -2.39 -9.36 5.52
CA ILE A 72 -1.91 -9.57 6.90
C ILE A 72 -3.03 -9.26 7.91
N GLY A 73 -3.79 -8.20 7.68
CA GLY A 73 -4.96 -7.84 8.49
C GLY A 73 -6.00 -8.95 8.53
N ALA A 74 -6.38 -9.47 7.36
CA ALA A 74 -7.33 -10.58 7.23
C ALA A 74 -6.83 -11.84 7.95
N LEU A 75 -5.58 -12.24 7.70
CA LEU A 75 -4.97 -13.41 8.33
C LEU A 75 -4.90 -13.29 9.86
N ARG A 76 -4.61 -12.08 10.37
CA ARG A 76 -4.61 -11.82 11.81
C ARG A 76 -5.99 -11.96 12.43
N MET A 77 -7.04 -11.54 11.73
CA MET A 77 -8.41 -11.72 12.20
C MET A 77 -8.79 -13.21 12.24
N GLU A 78 -8.47 -13.96 11.19
CA GLU A 78 -8.70 -15.41 11.15
C GLU A 78 -7.98 -16.15 12.27
N PHE A 79 -6.70 -15.87 12.47
CA PHE A 79 -5.92 -16.46 13.57
C PHE A 79 -6.54 -16.14 14.93
N THR A 80 -6.94 -14.88 15.14
CA THR A 80 -7.55 -14.43 16.40
C THR A 80 -8.88 -15.13 16.66
N SER A 81 -9.71 -15.25 15.62
CA SER A 81 -10.99 -15.97 15.69
C SER A 81 -10.77 -17.45 16.00
N LEU A 82 -9.87 -18.11 15.27
CA LEU A 82 -9.54 -19.52 15.47
C LEU A 82 -9.00 -19.78 16.88
N LYS A 83 -8.11 -18.92 17.36
CA LYS A 83 -7.59 -18.99 18.73
C LYS A 83 -8.70 -18.84 19.76
N SER A 84 -9.67 -17.94 19.54
CA SER A 84 -10.81 -17.76 20.44
C SER A 84 -11.68 -19.03 20.50
N SER A 85 -12.03 -19.61 19.35
CA SER A 85 -12.76 -20.88 19.28
C SER A 85 -12.00 -22.01 19.97
N TYR A 86 -10.70 -22.14 19.70
CA TYR A 86 -9.85 -23.13 20.36
C TYR A 86 -9.84 -22.94 21.89
N MET A 87 -9.71 -21.70 22.37
CA MET A 87 -9.75 -21.42 23.81
C MET A 87 -11.10 -21.79 24.43
N LEU A 88 -12.22 -21.55 23.75
CA LEU A 88 -13.55 -21.95 24.21
C LEU A 88 -13.67 -23.47 24.28
N ASP A 89 -13.23 -24.18 23.25
CA ASP A 89 -13.24 -25.64 23.19
C ASP A 89 -12.30 -26.27 24.24
N SER A 90 -11.20 -25.60 24.55
CA SER A 90 -10.22 -26.02 25.57
C SER A 90 -10.65 -25.71 27.00
N LYS A 91 -11.78 -25.01 27.22
CA LYS A 91 -12.26 -24.72 28.58
C LYS A 91 -12.63 -26.02 29.27
N GLN A 92 -12.11 -26.20 30.48
CA GLN A 92 -12.37 -27.37 31.32
C GLN A 92 -13.87 -27.65 31.50
N SER A 93 -14.70 -26.62 31.69
CA SER A 93 -16.16 -26.78 31.82
C SER A 93 -16.87 -27.22 30.53
N VAL A 94 -16.34 -26.87 29.35
CA VAL A 94 -16.86 -27.32 28.05
C VAL A 94 -16.42 -28.74 27.78
N VAL A 95 -15.16 -29.06 28.07
CA VAL A 95 -14.62 -30.42 27.98
C VAL A 95 -15.39 -31.35 28.91
N ALA A 96 -15.59 -30.99 30.18
CA ALA A 96 -16.35 -31.75 31.16
C ALA A 96 -17.80 -32.02 30.70
N GLN A 97 -18.47 -31.03 30.10
CA GLN A 97 -19.79 -31.23 29.50
C GLN A 97 -19.76 -32.21 28.32
N ARG A 98 -18.73 -32.15 27.46
CA ARG A 98 -18.58 -33.06 26.31
C ARG A 98 -18.26 -34.51 26.73
N VAL A 99 -17.54 -34.71 27.84
CA VAL A 99 -17.21 -36.05 28.35
C VAL A 99 -18.21 -36.59 29.40
N ALA A 100 -19.19 -35.80 29.82
CA ALA A 100 -20.28 -36.23 30.70
C ALA A 100 -21.02 -37.51 30.23
N PRO A 101 -21.39 -37.69 28.94
CA PRO A 101 -22.01 -38.94 28.48
C PRO A 101 -21.07 -40.16 28.52
N LEU A 102 -19.75 -39.94 28.67
CA LEU A 102 -18.76 -41.01 28.85
C LEU A 102 -18.55 -41.36 30.34
N GLY A 103 -19.26 -40.71 31.26
CA GLY A 103 -19.16 -40.95 32.71
C GLY A 103 -17.88 -40.42 33.36
N ILE A 104 -17.16 -39.53 32.68
CA ILE A 104 -15.90 -38.94 33.16
C ILE A 104 -16.22 -37.65 33.92
N HIS A 105 -15.75 -37.54 35.17
CA HIS A 105 -15.99 -36.40 36.05
C HIS A 105 -14.69 -35.65 36.39
N GLU A 106 -14.82 -34.35 36.61
CA GLU A 106 -13.70 -33.50 36.98
C GLU A 106 -13.30 -33.74 38.46
N SER A 107 -12.00 -33.95 38.70
CA SER A 107 -11.47 -34.18 40.05
C SER A 107 -11.36 -32.87 40.81
N ASN A 108 -12.38 -32.55 41.62
CA ASN A 108 -12.41 -31.35 42.47
C ASN A 108 -11.52 -31.42 43.72
N GLN A 109 -10.99 -32.60 44.06
CA GLN A 109 -10.09 -32.76 45.20
C GLN A 109 -8.63 -32.64 44.77
N PRO A 110 -7.83 -31.78 45.42
CA PRO A 110 -6.40 -31.74 45.19
C PRO A 110 -5.77 -33.09 45.60
N PRO A 111 -4.81 -33.62 44.81
CA PRO A 111 -4.17 -34.90 45.11
C PRO A 111 -3.38 -34.81 46.41
N PHE A 112 -3.50 -35.85 47.25
CA PHE A 112 -2.76 -35.95 48.49
C PHE A 112 -1.25 -36.05 48.19
N LYS A 113 -0.47 -35.06 48.64
CA LYS A 113 0.99 -35.17 48.67
C LYS A 113 1.39 -36.13 49.80
N ILE A 114 1.84 -37.33 49.43
CA ILE A 114 2.48 -38.25 50.36
C ILE A 114 3.85 -37.64 50.70
N LYS A 115 3.98 -37.04 51.89
CA LYS A 115 5.28 -36.69 52.46
C LYS A 115 5.79 -37.91 53.21
N LEU A 116 6.94 -38.44 52.78
CA LEU A 116 7.69 -39.41 53.56
C LEU A 116 8.20 -38.68 54.82
N ASN A 117 7.66 -39.02 55.99
CA ASN A 117 8.28 -38.65 57.25
C ASN A 117 9.56 -39.48 57.38
N GLN A 118 10.70 -38.80 57.38
CA GLN A 118 11.95 -39.31 57.94
C GLN A 118 11.99 -38.96 59.43
#